data_AF-A0A5B0NGB7-F1
#
_entry.id   AF-A0A5B0NGB7-F1
#
_cell.length_a   1.000
_cell.length_b   1.000
_cell.length_c   1.000
_cell.angle_alpha   90.00
_cell.angle_beta   90.00
_cell.angle_gamma   90.00
#
_symmetry.space_group_name_H-M   'P 1'
#
loop_
_entity.id
_entity.type
_entity.pdbx_description
1 polymer ?
#
loop_
_entity_poly.entity_id
_entity_poly.type
_entity_poly.pdbx_seq_one_letter_code
_entity_poly.pdbx_strand_id
1 'polypeptide(L)'
;MFIQILFLINKILSITYIVNKILAKLKEVQEQLTQLATRLDDLSAKHPPTLTLSVDRITCFDQFYPNLKPITKKMLEDLSFEDRMIMCSSTIERNEFYQEAAQSLRLYESLVAKAILQHQRPDNYLDIDQYIATILKKIDCDHQYKKLRSELLRLRLRRYRIESIIHRMETSVVVIAKPPTSL
;
A
#
# COMPACT_ATOMS: atom_id res chain seq x y z
N MET A 1 9.72 -47.00 30.92
CA MET A 1 8.34 -46.77 30.45
C MET A 1 7.66 -45.59 31.15
N PHE A 2 7.68 -45.50 32.50
CA PHE A 2 7.03 -44.42 33.26
C PHE A 2 7.52 -42.99 32.97
N ILE A 3 8.83 -42.78 32.75
CA ILE A 3 9.41 -41.44 32.50
C ILE A 3 8.91 -40.84 31.16
N GLN A 4 8.73 -41.67 30.13
CA GLN A 4 8.22 -41.24 28.83
C GLN A 4 6.74 -40.83 28.89
N ILE A 5 5.94 -41.54 29.69
CA ILE A 5 4.53 -41.22 29.92
C ILE A 5 4.40 -39.88 30.66
N LEU A 6 5.22 -39.65 31.69
CA LEU A 6 5.22 -38.39 32.46
C LEU A 6 5.66 -37.19 31.59
N PHE A 7 6.63 -37.39 30.70
CA PHE A 7 7.06 -36.36 29.75
C PHE A 7 5.97 -36.02 28.72
N LEU A 8 5.23 -37.03 28.24
CA LEU A 8 4.12 -36.84 27.31
C LEU A 8 2.96 -36.07 27.97
N ILE A 9 2.62 -36.41 29.22
CA ILE A 9 1.58 -35.72 29.99
C ILE A 9 1.93 -34.23 30.19
N ASN A 10 3.18 -33.92 30.56
CA ASN A 10 3.62 -32.53 30.72
C ASN A 10 3.57 -31.74 29.42
N LYS A 11 3.93 -32.35 28.28
CA LYS A 11 3.78 -31.71 26.96
C LYS A 11 2.32 -31.41 26.62
N ILE A 12 1.42 -32.35 26.88
CA ILE A 12 -0.03 -32.17 26.63
C ILE A 12 -0.56 -31.03 27.49
N LEU A 13 -0.23 -30.99 28.78
CA LEU A 13 -0.63 -29.91 29.69
C LEU A 13 -0.12 -28.54 29.22
N SER A 14 1.14 -28.47 28.77
CA SER A 14 1.74 -27.24 28.24
C SER A 14 1.05 -26.76 26.95
N ILE A 15 0.76 -27.67 26.03
CA ILE A 15 0.04 -27.35 24.78
C ILE A 15 -1.38 -26.86 25.10
N THR A 16 -2.11 -27.55 25.99
CA THR A 16 -3.45 -27.14 26.41
C THR A 16 -3.45 -25.73 27.03
N TYR A 17 -2.45 -25.42 27.85
CA TYR A 17 -2.30 -24.07 28.41
C TYR A 17 -2.07 -23.00 27.33
N ILE A 18 -1.19 -23.27 26.36
CA ILE A 18 -0.90 -22.34 25.25
C ILE A 18 -2.15 -22.13 24.38
N VAL A 19 -2.86 -23.20 24.04
CA VAL A 19 -4.09 -23.14 23.23
C VAL A 19 -5.16 -22.30 23.94
N ASN A 20 -5.37 -22.51 25.24
CA ASN A 20 -6.33 -21.72 26.02
C ASN A 20 -5.95 -20.24 26.07
N LYS A 21 -4.65 -19.92 26.19
CA LYS A 21 -4.16 -18.54 26.17
C LYS A 21 -4.38 -17.86 24.81
N ILE A 22 -4.17 -18.58 23.71
CA ILE A 22 -4.45 -18.07 22.35
C ILE A 22 -5.95 -17.84 22.17
N LEU A 23 -6.78 -18.78 22.63
CA LEU A 23 -8.24 -18.68 22.54
C LEU A 23 -8.77 -17.43 23.28
N ALA A 24 -8.21 -17.12 24.46
CA ALA A 24 -8.57 -15.93 25.21
C ALA A 24 -8.22 -14.64 24.45
N LYS A 25 -7.02 -14.55 23.87
CA LYS A 25 -6.61 -13.39 23.05
C LYS A 25 -7.46 -13.22 21.79
N LEU A 26 -7.84 -14.32 21.14
CA LEU A 26 -8.72 -14.26 19.97
C LEU A 26 -10.10 -13.70 20.32
N LYS A 27 -10.66 -14.10 21.48
CA LYS A 27 -11.92 -13.54 21.97
C LYS A 27 -11.82 -12.04 22.26
N GLU A 28 -10.72 -11.61 22.88
CA GLU A 28 -10.47 -10.18 23.16
C GLU A 28 -10.40 -9.35 21.87
N VAL A 29 -9.65 -9.82 20.87
CA VAL A 29 -9.56 -9.13 19.55
C VAL A 29 -10.91 -9.09 18.85
N GLN A 30 -11.69 -10.18 18.92
CA GLN A 30 -13.03 -10.23 18.33
C GLN A 30 -13.98 -9.24 19.00
N GLU A 31 -13.91 -9.08 20.32
CA GLU A 31 -14.70 -8.11 21.06
C GLU A 31 -14.30 -6.67 20.72
N GLN A 32 -13.00 -6.39 20.61
CA GLN A 32 -12.51 -5.08 20.14
C GLN A 32 -12.98 -4.75 18.72
N LEU A 33 -12.95 -5.71 17.78
CA LEU A 33 -13.48 -5.52 16.43
C LEU A 33 -14.99 -5.24 16.44
N THR A 34 -15.73 -5.95 17.29
CA THR A 34 -17.18 -5.76 17.43
C THR A 34 -17.50 -4.37 17.98
N GLN A 35 -16.74 -3.88 18.97
CA GLN A 35 -16.87 -2.52 19.50
C GLN A 35 -16.50 -1.43 18.48
N LEU A 36 -15.52 -1.69 17.62
CA LEU A 36 -15.17 -0.76 16.54
C LEU A 36 -16.26 -0.72 15.47
N ALA A 37 -16.83 -1.87 15.11
CA ALA A 37 -17.96 -1.94 14.17
C ALA A 37 -19.17 -1.17 14.70
N THR A 38 -19.57 -1.38 15.97
CA THR A 38 -20.71 -0.65 16.56
C THR A 38 -20.46 0.85 16.68
N ARG A 39 -19.22 1.28 17.01
CA ARG A 39 -18.85 2.70 16.99
C ARG A 39 -18.94 3.30 15.59
N LEU A 40 -18.58 2.54 14.56
CA LEU A 40 -18.68 2.98 13.16
C LEU A 40 -20.15 3.12 12.74
N ASP A 41 -21.00 2.18 13.13
CA ASP A 41 -22.44 2.22 12.87
C ASP A 41 -23.11 3.41 13.59
N ASP A 42 -22.75 3.67 14.85
CA ASP A 42 -23.24 4.83 15.62
C ASP A 42 -22.80 6.17 15.01
N LEU A 43 -21.56 6.24 14.51
CA LEU A 43 -21.06 7.42 13.78
C LEU A 43 -21.78 7.60 12.44
N SER A 44 -22.07 6.49 11.75
CA SER A 44 -22.86 6.47 10.52
C SER A 44 -24.33 6.81 10.74
N ALA A 45 -24.88 6.58 11.92
CA ALA A 45 -26.25 6.93 12.27
C ALA A 45 -26.40 8.40 12.71
N LYS A 46 -25.38 8.96 13.39
CA LYS A 46 -25.35 10.38 13.80
C LYS A 46 -25.02 11.35 12.67
N HIS A 47 -24.43 10.87 11.57
CA HIS A 47 -24.21 11.62 10.34
C HIS A 47 -24.90 10.88 9.19
N PRO A 48 -26.10 11.30 8.73
CA PRO A 48 -26.67 10.71 7.53
C PRO A 48 -25.68 10.86 6.36
N PRO A 49 -25.64 9.89 5.43
CA PRO A 49 -24.59 9.82 4.43
C PRO A 49 -24.78 10.95 3.43
N THR A 50 -24.14 12.09 3.72
CA THR A 50 -23.68 13.00 2.67
C THR A 50 -22.40 12.39 2.06
N LEU A 51 -22.42 11.09 1.76
CA LEU A 51 -21.28 10.32 1.24
C LEU A 51 -21.09 10.53 -0.27
N THR A 52 -22.02 11.20 -0.94
CA THR A 52 -21.84 11.61 -2.34
C THR A 52 -20.95 12.84 -2.50
N LEU A 53 -20.74 13.65 -1.46
CA LEU A 53 -19.88 14.86 -1.52
C LEU A 53 -18.50 14.69 -0.89
N SER A 54 -18.25 13.64 -0.10
CA SER A 54 -16.96 13.46 0.59
C SER A 54 -15.94 12.64 -0.19
N VAL A 55 -16.37 11.73 -1.08
CA VAL A 55 -15.43 10.93 -1.88
C VAL A 55 -14.74 11.80 -2.95
N ASP A 56 -15.46 12.77 -3.52
CA ASP A 56 -14.87 13.78 -4.42
C ASP A 56 -13.89 14.72 -3.69
N ARG A 57 -14.02 14.87 -2.36
CA ARG A 57 -13.08 15.63 -1.52
C ARG A 57 -11.83 14.86 -1.11
N ILE A 58 -11.79 13.53 -1.26
CA ILE A 58 -10.59 12.74 -0.94
C ILE A 58 -9.50 12.95 -2.00
N THR A 59 -9.89 13.30 -3.22
CA THR A 59 -8.95 13.46 -4.34
C THR A 59 -8.70 14.94 -4.62
N CYS A 60 -7.55 15.45 -4.18
CA CYS A 60 -7.13 16.85 -4.31
C CYS A 60 -6.34 17.16 -5.60
N PHE A 61 -6.59 16.44 -6.72
CA PHE A 61 -5.87 16.69 -7.97
C PHE A 61 -6.06 18.12 -8.49
N ASP A 62 -7.20 18.76 -8.22
CA ASP A 62 -7.45 20.18 -8.54
C ASP A 62 -6.40 21.13 -7.93
N GLN A 63 -5.84 20.81 -6.77
CA GLN A 63 -4.78 21.60 -6.13
C GLN A 63 -3.45 21.51 -6.90
N PHE A 64 -3.18 20.34 -7.49
CA PHE A 64 -1.93 20.07 -8.20
C PHE A 64 -2.03 20.34 -9.70
N TYR A 65 -3.26 20.45 -10.21
CA TYR A 65 -3.58 20.71 -11.61
C TYR A 65 -4.65 21.82 -11.74
N PRO A 66 -4.38 23.05 -11.25
CA PRO A 66 -5.42 24.09 -11.12
C PRO A 66 -5.92 24.68 -12.44
N ASN A 67 -5.16 24.54 -13.54
CA ASN A 67 -5.42 25.21 -14.81
C ASN A 67 -5.74 24.24 -15.96
N LEU A 68 -6.34 23.09 -15.66
CA LEU A 68 -6.73 22.13 -16.69
C LEU A 68 -7.93 22.64 -17.50
N LYS A 69 -7.97 22.29 -18.78
CA LYS A 69 -9.18 22.48 -19.60
C LYS A 69 -10.34 21.68 -18.98
N PRO A 70 -11.59 22.15 -19.11
CA PRO A 70 -12.76 21.45 -18.56
C PRO A 70 -12.86 19.99 -19.01
N ILE A 71 -12.49 19.69 -20.25
CA ILE A 71 -12.51 18.32 -20.79
C ILE A 71 -11.46 17.40 -20.13
N THR A 72 -10.29 17.93 -19.79
CA THR A 72 -9.23 17.19 -19.10
C THR A 72 -9.57 17.00 -17.62
N LYS A 73 -10.17 18.01 -17.00
CA LYS A 73 -10.69 17.91 -15.62
C LYS A 73 -11.75 16.81 -15.51
N LYS A 74 -12.72 16.79 -16.42
CA LYS A 74 -13.74 15.74 -16.47
C LYS A 74 -13.13 14.35 -16.64
N MET A 75 -12.12 14.20 -17.51
CA MET A 75 -11.40 12.94 -17.67
C MET A 75 -10.76 12.47 -16.35
N LEU A 76 -10.17 13.37 -15.57
CA LEU A 76 -9.63 13.05 -14.25
C LEU A 76 -10.71 12.64 -13.25
N GLU A 77 -11.87 13.29 -13.26
CA GLU A 77 -13.03 12.94 -12.42
C GLU A 77 -13.54 11.52 -12.76
N ASP A 78 -13.51 11.15 -14.04
CA ASP A 78 -13.93 9.84 -14.57
C ASP A 78 -12.92 8.70 -14.28
N LEU A 79 -11.71 8.99 -13.77
CA LEU A 79 -10.73 7.97 -13.41
C LEU A 79 -11.15 7.16 -12.18
N SER A 80 -10.58 5.96 -12.05
CA SER A 80 -10.75 5.15 -10.84
C SER A 80 -10.24 5.89 -9.60
N PHE A 81 -10.78 5.55 -8.43
CA PHE A 81 -10.39 6.20 -7.17
C PHE A 81 -8.86 6.10 -6.92
N GLU A 82 -8.25 4.93 -7.13
CA GLU A 82 -6.81 4.74 -7.02
C GLU A 82 -6.03 5.65 -7.98
N ASP A 83 -6.51 5.79 -9.21
CA ASP A 83 -5.88 6.62 -10.23
C ASP A 83 -6.05 8.11 -9.90
N ARG A 84 -7.15 8.53 -9.30
CA ARG A 84 -7.29 9.90 -8.80
C ARG A 84 -6.37 10.15 -7.60
N MET A 85 -6.25 9.20 -6.67
CA MET A 85 -5.34 9.30 -5.53
C MET A 85 -3.89 9.44 -5.94
N ILE A 86 -3.43 8.66 -6.94
CA ILE A 86 -2.04 8.79 -7.41
C ILE A 86 -1.81 10.15 -8.07
N MET A 87 -2.85 10.83 -8.57
CA MET A 87 -2.78 12.18 -9.13
C MET A 87 -2.72 13.31 -8.06
N CYS A 88 -2.97 13.01 -6.79
CA CYS A 88 -3.04 13.97 -5.69
C CYS A 88 -1.66 14.37 -5.14
N SER A 89 -0.77 14.84 -6.03
CA SER A 89 0.56 15.36 -5.68
C SER A 89 1.22 16.00 -6.89
N SER A 90 2.22 16.86 -6.66
CA SER A 90 3.02 17.45 -7.73
C SER A 90 3.94 16.43 -8.42
N THR A 91 4.43 15.44 -7.68
CA THR A 91 5.34 14.39 -8.14
C THR A 91 4.99 13.10 -7.44
N ILE A 92 5.25 11.96 -8.09
CA ILE A 92 4.92 10.66 -7.49
C ILE A 92 5.66 10.41 -6.18
N GLU A 93 6.89 10.92 -6.05
CA GLU A 93 7.71 10.79 -4.85
C GLU A 93 7.12 11.55 -3.66
N ARG A 94 6.23 12.52 -3.88
CA ARG A 94 5.53 13.26 -2.82
C ARG A 94 4.12 12.76 -2.58
N ASN A 95 3.66 11.78 -3.35
CA ASN A 95 2.33 11.22 -3.19
C ASN A 95 2.28 10.31 -1.96
N GLU A 96 1.38 10.60 -1.02
CA GLU A 96 1.27 9.84 0.24
C GLU A 96 0.89 8.38 0.01
N PHE A 97 -0.05 8.12 -0.90
CA PHE A 97 -0.49 6.77 -1.25
C PHE A 97 0.66 5.93 -1.85
N TYR A 98 1.46 6.52 -2.73
CA TYR A 98 2.68 5.88 -3.22
C TYR A 98 3.74 5.69 -2.12
N GLN A 99 3.90 6.67 -1.22
CA GLN A 99 4.87 6.59 -0.13
C GLN A 99 4.54 5.51 0.89
N GLU A 100 3.25 5.27 1.16
CA GLU A 100 2.79 4.18 2.02
C GLU A 100 3.17 2.81 1.44
N ALA A 101 2.92 2.60 0.14
CA ALA A 101 3.35 1.39 -0.56
C ALA A 101 4.89 1.27 -0.57
N ALA A 102 5.61 2.39 -0.69
CA ALA A 102 7.07 2.39 -0.71
C ALA A 102 7.65 2.08 0.67
N GLN A 103 7.00 2.57 1.72
CA GLN A 103 7.34 2.25 3.10
C GLN A 103 7.10 0.79 3.42
N SER A 104 6.03 0.19 2.91
CA SER A 104 5.76 -1.24 3.05
C SER A 104 6.89 -2.10 2.48
N LEU A 105 7.38 -1.76 1.27
CA LEU A 105 8.53 -2.44 0.68
C LEU A 105 9.81 -2.28 1.52
N ARG A 106 10.13 -1.04 1.94
CA ARG A 106 11.33 -0.77 2.76
C ARG A 106 11.28 -1.46 4.12
N LEU A 107 10.10 -1.52 4.74
CA LEU A 107 9.90 -2.23 6.00
C LEU A 107 10.15 -3.72 5.81
N TYR A 108 9.63 -4.30 4.73
CA TYR A 108 9.87 -5.69 4.40
C TYR A 108 11.38 -5.99 4.23
N GLU A 109 12.09 -5.19 3.43
CA GLU A 109 13.55 -5.30 3.25
C GLU A 109 14.29 -5.24 4.59
N SER A 110 13.92 -4.29 5.45
CA SER A 110 14.50 -4.11 6.78
C SER A 110 14.25 -5.30 7.69
N LEU A 111 13.05 -5.89 7.65
CA LEU A 111 12.70 -7.07 8.44
C LEU A 111 13.49 -8.30 8.01
N VAL A 112 13.64 -8.51 6.69
CA VAL A 112 14.46 -9.61 6.16
C VAL A 112 15.92 -9.44 6.57
N ALA A 113 16.47 -8.23 6.42
CA ALA A 113 17.85 -7.93 6.81
C ALA A 113 18.10 -8.20 8.31
N LYS A 114 17.20 -7.72 9.18
CA LYS A 114 17.27 -7.94 10.64
C LYS A 114 17.14 -9.42 11.00
N ALA A 115 16.22 -10.13 10.36
CA ALA A 115 16.02 -11.56 10.61
C ALA A 115 17.28 -12.37 10.25
N ILE A 116 17.91 -12.07 9.11
CA ILE A 116 19.16 -12.75 8.71
C ILE A 116 20.28 -12.44 9.71
N LEU A 117 20.43 -11.17 10.11
CA LEU A 117 21.46 -10.76 11.06
C LEU A 117 21.31 -11.44 12.43
N GLN A 118 20.07 -11.63 12.90
CA GLN A 118 19.78 -12.30 14.18
C GLN A 118 20.14 -13.79 14.19
N HIS A 119 20.18 -14.44 13.03
CA HIS A 119 20.45 -15.88 12.90
C HIS A 119 21.87 -16.16 12.36
N GLN A 120 22.68 -15.11 12.17
CA GLN A 120 24.04 -15.22 11.66
C GLN A 120 24.98 -15.71 12.77
N ARG A 121 25.94 -16.57 12.41
CA ARG A 121 26.94 -17.05 13.37
C ARG A 121 27.92 -15.92 13.73
N PRO A 122 28.39 -15.86 14.99
CA PRO A 122 29.36 -14.86 15.48
C PRO A 122 30.58 -14.66 14.56
N ASP A 123 31.07 -15.74 13.97
CA ASP A 123 32.27 -15.75 13.14
C ASP A 123 32.09 -15.02 11.79
N ASN A 124 30.84 -14.82 11.36
CA ASN A 124 30.50 -14.23 10.06
C ASN A 124 29.99 -12.78 10.15
N TYR A 125 30.06 -12.13 11.31
CA TYR A 125 29.53 -10.76 11.48
C TYR A 125 30.34 -9.68 10.76
N LEU A 126 31.63 -9.92 10.51
CA LEU A 126 32.52 -8.97 9.83
C LEU A 126 32.44 -9.04 8.31
N ASP A 127 31.84 -10.11 7.76
CA ASP A 127 31.69 -10.29 6.32
C ASP A 127 30.39 -9.65 5.82
N ILE A 128 30.50 -8.34 5.53
CA ILE A 128 29.39 -7.51 5.05
C ILE A 128 28.94 -7.95 3.65
N ASP A 129 29.85 -8.34 2.78
CA ASP A 129 29.53 -8.72 1.40
C ASP A 129 28.73 -10.02 1.37
N GLN A 130 29.13 -11.01 2.17
CA GLN A 130 28.38 -12.26 2.32
C GLN A 130 27.00 -12.03 2.96
N TYR A 131 26.90 -11.10 3.91
CA TYR A 131 25.62 -10.71 4.51
C TYR A 131 24.68 -10.08 3.47
N ILE A 132 25.15 -9.09 2.70
CA ILE A 132 24.38 -8.45 1.63
C ILE A 132 23.97 -9.47 0.57
N ALA A 133 24.89 -10.32 0.11
CA ALA A 133 24.59 -11.35 -0.88
C ALA A 133 23.51 -12.33 -0.41
N THR A 134 23.53 -12.69 0.88
CA THR A 134 22.52 -13.56 1.49
C THR A 134 21.14 -12.90 1.51
N ILE A 135 21.07 -11.60 1.85
CA ILE A 135 19.83 -10.82 1.80
C ILE A 135 19.30 -10.74 0.38
N LEU A 136 20.12 -10.30 -0.57
CA LEU A 136 19.71 -10.14 -1.97
C LEU A 136 19.17 -11.45 -2.55
N LYS A 137 19.87 -12.57 -2.32
CA LYS A 137 19.41 -13.90 -2.74
C LYS A 137 18.07 -14.29 -2.12
N LYS A 138 17.86 -13.98 -0.83
CA LYS A 138 16.60 -14.27 -0.13
C LYS A 138 15.45 -13.45 -0.72
N ILE A 139 15.69 -12.17 -0.96
CA ILE A 139 14.72 -11.21 -1.49
C ILE A 139 14.34 -11.55 -2.95
N ASP A 140 15.31 -11.90 -3.79
CA ASP A 140 15.07 -12.23 -5.21
C ASP A 140 14.20 -13.47 -5.42
N CYS A 141 14.20 -14.40 -4.47
CA CYS A 141 13.34 -15.58 -4.50
C CYS A 141 11.97 -15.35 -3.85
N ASP A 142 11.75 -14.23 -3.15
CA ASP A 142 10.56 -14.03 -2.34
C ASP A 142 9.37 -13.48 -3.16
N HIS A 143 8.23 -14.18 -3.06
CA HIS A 143 7.01 -13.81 -3.79
C HIS A 143 6.37 -12.52 -3.24
N GLN A 144 6.37 -12.31 -1.92
CA GLN A 144 5.83 -11.09 -1.31
C GLN A 144 6.64 -9.87 -1.72
N TYR A 145 7.98 -10.00 -1.75
CA TYR A 145 8.84 -8.93 -2.25
C TYR A 145 8.50 -8.57 -3.71
N LYS A 146 8.40 -9.57 -4.59
CA LYS A 146 8.03 -9.36 -6.00
C LYS A 146 6.68 -8.69 -6.14
N LYS A 147 5.69 -9.07 -5.32
CA LYS A 147 4.36 -8.46 -5.31
C LYS A 147 4.43 -6.98 -4.93
N LEU A 148 5.06 -6.65 -3.80
CA LEU A 148 5.19 -5.26 -3.32
C LEU A 148 5.96 -4.39 -4.33
N ARG A 149 7.04 -4.91 -4.90
CA ARG A 149 7.83 -4.23 -5.94
C ARG A 149 7.00 -3.99 -7.22
N SER A 150 6.23 -4.98 -7.64
CA SER A 150 5.35 -4.87 -8.83
C SER A 150 4.23 -3.86 -8.60
N GLU A 151 3.67 -3.82 -7.40
CA GLU A 151 2.65 -2.85 -7.01
C GLU A 151 3.16 -1.41 -7.08
N LEU A 152 4.35 -1.14 -6.54
CA LEU A 152 5.00 0.17 -6.66
C LEU A 152 5.25 0.57 -8.11
N LEU A 153 5.76 -0.34 -8.92
CA LEU A 153 5.96 -0.08 -10.34
C LEU A 153 4.62 0.22 -11.04
N ARG A 154 3.57 -0.54 -10.71
CA ARG A 154 2.23 -0.33 -11.26
C ARG A 154 1.69 1.06 -10.94
N LEU A 155 1.83 1.54 -9.70
CA LEU A 155 1.43 2.89 -9.30
C LEU A 155 2.22 3.94 -10.11
N ARG A 156 3.52 3.74 -10.29
CA ARG A 156 4.38 4.64 -11.08
C ARG A 156 3.98 4.72 -12.53
N LEU A 157 3.75 3.57 -13.16
CA LEU A 157 3.32 3.51 -14.55
C LEU A 157 1.93 4.13 -14.75
N ARG A 158 1.01 3.92 -13.81
CA ARG A 158 -0.31 4.55 -13.85
C ARG A 158 -0.20 6.07 -13.81
N ARG A 159 0.60 6.62 -12.88
CA ARG A 159 0.86 8.06 -12.80
C ARG A 159 1.39 8.62 -14.13
N TYR A 160 2.47 8.05 -14.66
CA TYR A 160 3.08 8.52 -15.90
C TYR A 160 2.14 8.43 -17.11
N ARG A 161 1.31 7.39 -17.16
CA ARG A 161 0.31 7.25 -18.20
C ARG A 161 -0.70 8.39 -18.15
N ILE A 162 -1.24 8.70 -16.97
CA ILE A 162 -2.22 9.77 -16.81
C ILE A 162 -1.60 11.14 -17.10
N GLU A 163 -0.39 11.41 -16.59
CA GLU A 163 0.36 12.63 -16.89
C GLU A 163 0.59 12.81 -18.40
N SER A 164 0.94 11.73 -19.11
CA SER A 164 1.09 11.79 -20.57
C SER A 164 -0.24 12.10 -21.28
N ILE A 165 -1.37 11.60 -20.78
CA ILE A 165 -2.69 11.90 -21.36
C ILE A 165 -3.05 13.37 -21.10
N ILE A 166 -2.89 13.85 -19.86
CA ILE A 166 -3.10 15.26 -19.49
C ILE A 166 -2.26 16.14 -20.41
N HIS A 167 -0.95 15.86 -20.52
CA HIS A 167 -0.05 16.64 -21.35
C HIS A 167 -0.58 16.74 -22.79
N ARG A 168 -0.97 15.62 -23.40
CA ARG A 168 -1.54 15.61 -24.76
C ARG A 168 -2.83 16.43 -24.88
N MET A 169 -3.74 16.31 -23.93
CA MET A 169 -5.02 17.04 -23.95
C MET A 169 -4.82 18.55 -23.75
N GLU A 170 -3.85 18.93 -22.92
CA GLU A 170 -3.52 20.32 -22.66
C GLU A 170 -2.73 20.96 -23.80
N THR A 171 -1.80 20.25 -24.44
CA THR A 171 -1.03 20.78 -25.59
C THR A 171 -1.80 20.79 -26.91
N SER A 172 -2.89 20.04 -27.03
CA SER A 172 -3.67 19.95 -28.29
C SER A 172 -4.61 21.15 -28.49
N VAL A 173 -4.10 22.34 -28.86
CA VAL A 173 -4.79 23.50 -29.53
C VAL A 173 -3.65 24.34 -30.18
N VAL A 174 -3.45 24.56 -31.49
CA VAL A 174 -4.30 25.03 -32.62
C VAL A 174 -3.76 24.49 -33.97
N VAL A 175 -4.58 23.82 -34.78
CA VAL A 175 -4.54 23.95 -36.26
C VAL A 175 -5.98 24.12 -36.72
N ILE A 176 -6.55 25.30 -36.48
CA ILE A 176 -7.73 25.73 -37.24
C ILE A 176 -7.13 26.33 -38.52
N ALA A 177 -7.07 25.52 -39.58
CA ALA A 177 -6.75 25.99 -40.90
C ALA A 177 -7.75 27.08 -41.29
N LYS A 178 -7.27 28.32 -41.38
CA LYS A 178 -7.99 29.44 -41.96
C LYS A 178 -8.34 29.05 -43.41
N PRO A 179 -9.61 29.06 -43.85
CA PRO A 179 -9.90 28.83 -45.26
C PRO A 179 -9.26 29.95 -46.09
N PRO A 180 -8.67 29.64 -47.25
CA PRO A 180 -8.09 30.67 -48.10
C PRO A 180 -9.19 31.62 -48.55
N THR A 181 -9.02 32.88 -48.19
CA THR A 181 -9.83 33.99 -48.72
C THR A 181 -9.29 34.27 -50.12
N SER A 182 -9.95 33.75 -51.15
CA SER A 182 -9.70 34.14 -52.53
C SER A 182 -10.52 35.40 -52.85
N LEU A 183 -9.81 36.50 -53.09
CA LEU A 183 -10.26 37.66 -53.88
C LEU A 183 -10.32 37.28 -55.36
#